data_AF-A0A0M1HV49-F1
#
_entry.id   AF-A0A0M1HV49-F1
#
_cell.length_a   1.000
_cell.length_b   1.000
_cell.length_c   1.000
_cell.angle_alpha   90.00
_cell.angle_beta   90.00
_cell.angle_gamma   90.00
#
_symmetry.space_group_name_H-M   'P 1'
#
loop_
_entity.id
_entity.type
_entity.pdbx_description
1 polymer ?
#
loop_
_entity_poly.entity_id
_entity_poly.type
_entity_poly.pdbx_seq_one_letter_code
_entity_poly.pdbx_strand_id
1 'polypeptide(L)' 'MSKVDHVVTQDLSETIIWLFHHPDIFDSLHYDAATNQLRVCHALGEDLIREGMYLTAKYGNLVTSI' A
#
# COMPACT_ATOMS: atom_id res chain seq x y z
N MET A 1 -4.37 -11.97 -16.54
CA MET A 1 -5.13 -11.62 -15.32
C MET A 1 -4.12 -11.29 -14.24
N SER A 2 -3.64 -10.04 -14.18
CA SER A 2 -2.68 -9.65 -13.14
C SER A 2 -3.42 -9.54 -11.82
N LYS A 3 -2.95 -10.27 -10.82
CA LYS A 3 -3.54 -10.34 -9.49
C LYS A 3 -3.43 -8.95 -8.86
N VAL A 4 -4.57 -8.34 -8.56
CA VAL A 4 -4.70 -6.97 -8.05
C VAL A 4 -4.44 -6.91 -6.54
N ASP A 5 -4.08 -8.03 -5.94
CA ASP A 5 -4.02 -8.19 -4.49
C ASP A 5 -2.58 -8.49 -4.04
N HIS A 6 -2.13 -7.76 -3.03
CA HIS A 6 -0.81 -7.89 -2.40
C HIS A 6 -0.97 -8.15 -0.90
N VAL A 7 -0.12 -9.00 -0.34
CA VAL A 7 -0.08 -9.24 1.12
C VAL A 7 1.15 -8.59 1.66
N VAL A 8 0.98 -7.70 2.64
CA VAL A 8 2.09 -6.99 3.26
C VAL A 8 2.89 -7.98 4.10
N THR A 9 4.16 -8.15 3.76
CA THR A 9 5.13 -8.90 4.55
C THR A 9 5.92 -7.96 5.45
N GLN A 10 6.76 -8.51 6.33
CA GLN A 10 7.66 -7.72 7.17
C GLN A 10 8.64 -6.85 6.34
N ASP A 11 9.03 -7.32 5.14
CA ASP A 11 9.83 -6.53 4.20
C ASP A 11 8.94 -5.65 3.32
N LEU A 12 8.96 -4.35 3.58
CA LEU A 12 8.14 -3.38 2.84
C LEU A 12 8.60 -3.16 1.39
N SER A 13 9.76 -3.68 0.98
CA SER A 13 10.29 -3.49 -0.38
C SER A 13 9.33 -3.98 -1.46
N GLU A 14 8.78 -5.19 -1.29
CA GLU A 14 7.80 -5.75 -2.25
C GLU A 14 6.50 -4.95 -2.25
N THR A 15 6.07 -4.47 -1.08
CA THR A 15 4.89 -3.64 -0.92
C THR A 15 5.03 -2.30 -1.65
N ILE A 16 6.20 -1.66 -1.53
CA ILE A 16 6.50 -0.41 -2.22
C ILE A 16 6.57 -0.61 -3.74
N ILE A 17 7.20 -1.70 -4.20
CA ILE A 17 7.26 -2.05 -5.63
C ILE A 17 5.85 -2.28 -6.17
N TRP A 18 5.00 -2.97 -5.42
CA TRP A 18 3.61 -3.19 -5.81
C TRP A 18 2.85 -1.85 -5.93
N LEU A 19 2.97 -0.95 -4.94
CA LEU A 19 2.37 0.39 -5.01
C LEU A 19 2.83 1.15 -6.27
N PHE A 20 4.13 1.11 -6.60
CA PHE A 20 4.63 1.77 -7.81
C PHE A 20 4.13 1.17 -9.14
N HIS A 21 3.65 -0.07 -9.15
CA HIS A 21 2.95 -0.64 -10.30
C HIS A 21 1.47 -0.20 -10.40
N HIS A 22 0.94 0.43 -9.35
CA HIS A 22 -0.43 0.94 -9.26
C HIS A 22 -0.46 2.42 -8.83
N PRO A 23 0.21 3.34 -9.56
CA PRO A 23 0.30 4.75 -9.15
C PRO A 23 -1.04 5.50 -9.19
N ASP A 24 -2.09 4.90 -9.76
CA ASP A 24 -3.42 5.47 -9.90
C ASP A 24 -4.30 5.34 -8.64
N ILE A 25 -3.82 4.64 -7.61
CA ILE A 25 -4.65 4.28 -6.43
C ILE A 25 -4.31 5.07 -5.16
N PHE A 26 -3.28 5.92 -5.22
CA PHE A 26 -2.82 6.74 -4.10
C PHE A 26 -2.22 8.06 -4.62
N ASP A 27 -2.18 9.06 -3.75
CA ASP A 27 -1.68 10.40 -4.05
C ASP A 27 -0.21 10.58 -3.62
N SER A 28 0.15 10.02 -2.46
CA SER A 28 1.52 10.08 -1.95
C SER A 28 1.85 8.93 -0.99
N LEU A 29 3.15 8.71 -0.80
CA LEU A 29 3.70 7.73 0.14
C LEU A 29 4.73 8.39 1.05
N HIS A 30 4.74 8.01 2.32
CA HIS A 30 5.68 8.48 3.33
C HIS A 30 6.25 7.29 4.09
N TYR A 31 7.53 7.04 3.88
CA TYR A 31 8.29 6.00 4.58
C TYR A 31 9.14 6.62 5.69
N ASP A 32 8.94 6.17 6.93
CA ASP A 32 9.77 6.50 8.08
C ASP A 32 10.79 5.37 8.33
N ALA A 33 12.05 5.63 8.00
CA ALA A 33 13.13 4.67 8.14
C ALA A 33 13.52 4.39 9.60
N ALA A 34 13.22 5.29 10.55
CA ALA A 34 13.53 5.08 11.96
C ALA A 34 12.57 4.08 12.62
N THR A 35 11.31 4.06 12.16
CA THR A 35 10.25 3.20 12.71
C THR A 35 9.82 2.06 11.79
N ASN A 36 10.37 2.01 10.57
CA ASN A 36 9.97 1.08 9.51
C ASN A 36 8.47 1.15 9.22
N GLN A 37 7.92 2.36 9.13
CA GLN A 37 6.50 2.59 8.89
C GLN A 37 6.27 3.19 7.50
N LEU A 38 5.31 2.62 6.78
CA LEU A 38 4.84 3.14 5.49
C LEU A 38 3.42 3.68 5.63
N ARG A 39 3.26 4.98 5.41
CA ARG A 39 1.95 5.64 5.28
C ARG A 39 1.65 5.88 3.81
N VAL A 40 0.42 5.62 3.40
CA VAL A 40 -0.07 5.86 2.04
C VAL A 40 -1.28 6.78 2.10
N CYS A 41 -1.19 7.94 1.46
CA CYS A 41 -2.29 8.89 1.33
C CYS A 41 -3.04 8.64 0.02
N HIS A 42 -4.36 8.62 0.06
CA HIS A 42 -5.25 8.41 -1.08
C HIS A 42 -6.54 9.21 -0.89
N ALA A 43 -7.43 9.19 -1.89
CA ALA A 43 -8.66 9.99 -1.90
C ALA A 43 -9.61 9.76 -0.71
N LEU A 44 -9.49 8.64 0.02
CA LEU A 44 -10.32 8.31 1.18
C LEU A 44 -9.64 8.59 2.53
N GLY A 45 -8.37 9.02 2.55
CA GLY A 45 -7.63 9.31 3.77
C GLY A 45 -6.18 8.86 3.72
N GLU A 46 -5.66 8.46 4.87
CA GLU A 46 -4.31 7.92 5.03
C GLU A 46 -4.38 6.56 5.72
N ASP A 47 -3.71 5.57 5.14
CA ASP A 47 -3.56 4.24 5.71
C ASP A 47 -2.11 4.03 6.17
N LEU A 48 -1.95 3.54 7.39
CA LEU A 48 -0.68 3.00 7.89
C LEU A 48 -0.60 1.51 7.53
N ILE A 49 0.33 1.19 6.63
CA ILE A 49 0.52 -0.15 6.10
C ILE A 49 1.26 -1.02 7.12
N ARG A 50 0.71 -2.21 7.40
CA ARG A 50 1.20 -3.14 8.42
C ARG A 50 1.30 -4.56 7.87
N GLU A 51 2.26 -5.32 8.39
CA GLU A 51 2.39 -6.76 8.11
C GLU A 51 1.06 -7.49 8.30
N GLY A 52 0.74 -8.39 7.37
CA GLY A 52 -0.50 -9.17 7.36
C GLY A 52 -1.67 -8.47 6.67
N MET A 53 -1.59 -7.16 6.40
CA MET A 53 -2.65 -6.47 5.64
C MET A 53 -2.72 -6.99 4.21
N TYR A 54 -3.94 -7.07 3.69
CA TYR A 54 -4.21 -7.25 2.27
C TYR A 54 -4.43 -5.89 1.62
N LEU A 55 -3.69 -5.62 0.55
CA LEU A 55 -3.85 -4.43 -0.29
C LEU A 55 -4.51 -4.84 -1.61
N THR A 56 -5.48 -4.06 -2.07
CA THR A 56 -6.10 -4.24 -3.38
C THR A 56 -6.38 -2.89 -4.03
N ALA A 57 -6.28 -2.83 -5.36
CA ALA A 57 -6.69 -1.67 -6.14
C ALA A 57 -8.15 -1.83 -6.60
N LYS A 58 -9.06 -1.00 -6.09
CA LYS A 58 -10.47 -1.02 -6.51
C LYS A 58 -10.95 0.37 -6.88
N TYR A 59 -11.48 0.50 -8.09
CA TYR A 59 -12.07 1.74 -8.60
C TYR A 59 -11.13 2.96 -8.45
N GLY A 60 -9.83 2.78 -8.72
CA GLY A 60 -8.82 3.84 -8.58
C GLY A 60 -8.51 4.24 -7.13
N ASN A 61 -8.81 3.38 -6.16
CA ASN A 61 -8.49 3.61 -4.76
C ASN A 61 -7.73 2.42 -4.18
N LEU A 62 -6.76 2.72 -3.31
CA LEU A 62 -6.20 1.73 -2.41
C LEU A 62 -7.27 1.29 -1.42
N VAL A 63 -7.46 -0.03 -1.32
CA VAL A 63 -8.31 -0.64 -0.31
C VAL A 63 -7.44 -1.56 0.54
N THR A 64 -7.50 -1.37 1.85
CA THR A 64 -6.77 -2.16 2.82
C THR A 64 -7.73 -2.98 3.68
N SER A 65 -7.32 -4.19 4.06
CA SER A 65 -8.04 -5.02 5.03
C SER A 65 -7.08 -5.83 5.90
N ILE A 66 -7.53 -6.16 7.11
CA ILE A 66 -6.84 -7.05 8.06
C ILE A 66 -7.41 -8.46 7.92
#